data_AF-A0A8S1SLF5-F1
#
_entry.id   AF-A0A8S1SLF5-F1
#
_cell.length_a   1.000
_cell.length_b   1.000
_cell.length_c   1.000
_cell.angle_alpha   90.00
_cell.angle_beta   90.00
_cell.angle_gamma   90.00
#
_symmetry.space_group_name_H-M   'P 1'
#
loop_
_entity.id
_entity.type
_entity.pdbx_description
1 polymer ?
#
loop_
_entity_poly.entity_id
_entity_poly.type
_entity_poly.pdbx_seq_one_letter_code
_entity_poly.pdbx_strand_id
1 'polypeptide(L)'
;MRIILYLIFYCSLCFAQEAQQFNSSNLNLTNLQWYPLRIYFQITKQIEQNYKLVELLKQVSIYFQKTLLVRRSQEEIDVQQIAYKMALDQLDEEVFMEQNNEFDTVIFVGVKNMTDYKAKCDSINFDSITKRPNVCQLYFKDGLQFGTTNFNHQKMLKTIIHETIHCLGLDKNVYQLFYNSSSGEFYKNLMPSNKTTELLQLNRSREYLKFYFGCGDIQGIEMENQGQEATAWKHFEQQIFLNDIMQGTHFDDIMISKLTLMFLQDTGFYQLAEHKADQIYYGKNRGCDFIKKRCDDHQFTEFCQIENQKGCSFTNSGVGSCQKSKLSGECKFFQVFEDYNCKDPSQMKLEQKIIQHFGYDSICVQGSLSNQKMFSSFSCQKFHCDVDDNMILTVGKLSVNCSLFDKLQGDAYYGNITCPSNSKIICQNDNYCPNHCNEKGVCVNKECICTHGYSGKDCSINCNGYRYKDQCLEKCPQNLYTYEQIKYCVGCPGNCKECSSFNNCTLCDDNYKLVSGFCDFTYSSILTLVILYLFLLQ
;
A
#
# COMPACT_ATOMS: atom_id res chain seq x y z
N MET A 1 -4.70 11.20 47.57
CA MET A 1 -5.33 9.98 47.05
C MET A 1 -6.73 10.17 46.45
N ARG A 2 -7.59 11.07 46.95
CA ARG A 2 -8.91 11.34 46.31
C ARG A 2 -8.89 12.28 45.09
N ILE A 3 -7.79 12.99 44.84
CA ILE A 3 -7.63 13.90 43.68
C ILE A 3 -7.08 13.17 42.44
N ILE A 4 -6.33 12.07 42.62
CA ILE A 4 -5.76 11.27 41.51
C ILE A 4 -6.83 10.41 40.82
N LEU A 5 -7.87 9.99 41.55
CA LEU A 5 -9.01 9.26 40.98
C LEU A 5 -9.94 10.14 40.13
N TYR A 6 -9.93 11.47 40.32
CA TYR A 6 -10.70 12.39 39.48
C TYR A 6 -10.04 12.67 38.13
N LEU A 7 -8.71 12.60 38.03
CA LEU A 7 -7.98 12.81 36.76
C LEU A 7 -7.95 11.56 35.87
N ILE A 8 -7.96 10.36 36.47
CA ILE A 8 -7.97 9.10 35.70
C ILE A 8 -9.35 8.81 35.10
N PHE A 9 -10.45 9.30 35.71
CA PHE A 9 -11.79 9.17 35.14
C PHE A 9 -12.08 10.14 33.98
N TYR A 10 -11.34 11.25 33.86
CA TYR A 10 -11.53 12.21 32.77
C TYR A 10 -10.78 11.85 31.47
N CYS A 11 -9.77 10.98 31.51
CA CYS A 11 -8.99 10.63 30.32
C CYS A 11 -9.65 9.53 29.44
N SER A 12 -10.51 8.70 30.03
CA SER A 12 -11.19 7.61 29.31
C SER A 12 -12.59 7.98 28.80
N LEU A 13 -13.16 9.10 29.28
CA LEU A 13 -14.50 9.58 28.93
C LEU A 13 -14.50 10.80 27.99
N CYS A 14 -13.37 11.49 27.81
CA CYS A 14 -13.27 12.60 26.87
C CYS A 14 -13.23 12.19 25.38
N PHE A 15 -13.03 10.91 25.04
CA PHE A 15 -13.00 10.45 23.64
C PHE A 15 -14.24 9.62 23.22
N ALA A 16 -15.28 9.54 24.08
CA ALA A 16 -16.49 8.75 23.80
C ALA A 16 -17.80 9.56 23.86
N GLN A 17 -17.75 10.88 24.05
CA GLN A 17 -18.94 11.73 24.15
C GLN A 17 -18.81 13.02 23.32
N GLU A 18 -18.48 12.85 22.04
CA GLU A 18 -18.93 13.76 20.98
C GLU A 18 -19.01 12.97 19.68
N ALA A 19 -19.76 11.85 19.70
CA ALA A 19 -20.55 11.52 18.53
C ALA A 19 -21.59 12.65 18.40
N GLN A 20 -21.14 13.82 17.93
CA GLN A 20 -22.04 14.85 17.44
C GLN A 20 -22.99 14.12 16.52
N GLN A 21 -24.27 14.16 16.87
CA GLN A 21 -25.34 13.80 15.97
C GLN A 21 -25.19 14.77 14.79
N PHE A 22 -24.38 14.40 13.80
CA PHE A 22 -24.05 15.28 12.69
C PHE A 22 -25.37 15.64 12.04
N ASN A 23 -25.72 16.93 12.14
CA ASN A 23 -26.91 17.45 11.51
C ASN A 23 -26.93 16.99 10.07
N SER A 24 -28.04 16.38 9.65
CA SER A 24 -28.30 15.76 8.34
C SER A 24 -28.15 16.67 7.11
N SER A 25 -27.54 17.85 7.27
CA SER A 25 -27.19 18.78 6.21
C SER A 25 -25.90 18.35 5.51
N ASN A 26 -25.94 18.30 4.18
CA ASN A 26 -24.78 18.06 3.33
C ASN A 26 -23.62 19.03 3.65
N LEU A 27 -22.38 18.57 3.52
CA LEU A 27 -21.20 19.41 3.64
C LEU A 27 -21.17 20.44 2.51
N ASN A 28 -21.03 21.72 2.85
CA ASN A 28 -20.81 22.76 1.86
C ASN A 28 -19.33 22.86 1.51
N LEU A 29 -18.95 22.26 0.39
CA LEU A 29 -17.56 22.18 -0.09
C LEU A 29 -17.30 23.09 -1.31
N THR A 30 -18.29 23.88 -1.72
CA THR A 30 -18.30 24.63 -3.00
C THR A 30 -17.17 25.66 -3.12
N ASN A 31 -16.70 26.21 -1.99
CA ASN A 31 -15.63 27.20 -1.96
C ASN A 31 -14.23 26.59 -1.80
N LEU A 32 -14.11 25.28 -1.64
CA LEU A 32 -12.82 24.62 -1.39
C LEU A 32 -12.26 24.02 -2.68
N GLN A 33 -10.98 24.30 -2.93
CA GLN A 33 -10.25 23.81 -4.09
C GLN A 33 -9.34 22.63 -3.71
N TRP A 34 -9.09 21.76 -4.68
CA TRP A 34 -8.20 20.61 -4.51
C TRP A 34 -6.74 21.00 -4.69
N TYR A 35 -5.89 20.57 -3.75
CA TYR A 35 -4.45 20.76 -3.76
C TYR A 35 -3.70 19.51 -3.26
N PRO A 36 -2.42 19.31 -3.63
CA PRO A 36 -1.63 18.20 -3.09
C PRO A 36 -1.63 18.15 -1.56
N LEU A 37 -1.87 16.96 -1.00
CA LEU A 37 -1.94 16.71 0.44
C LEU A 37 -0.59 16.95 1.11
N ARG A 38 -0.49 17.84 2.09
CA ARG A 38 0.74 18.07 2.86
C ARG A 38 0.67 17.40 4.22
N ILE A 39 1.50 16.38 4.43
CA ILE A 39 1.66 15.71 5.73
C ILE A 39 2.93 16.21 6.39
N TYR A 40 2.80 16.78 7.59
CA TYR A 40 3.90 17.16 8.45
C TYR A 40 4.05 16.13 9.58
N PHE A 41 5.23 15.50 9.66
CA PHE A 41 5.56 14.56 10.74
C PHE A 41 6.26 15.31 11.87
N GLN A 42 5.55 15.51 12.97
CA GLN A 42 6.06 16.15 14.17
C GLN A 42 6.71 15.09 15.06
N ILE A 43 8.04 15.04 15.10
CA ILE A 43 8.80 13.94 15.72
C ILE A 43 9.26 14.28 17.15
N THR A 44 9.40 13.27 18.03
CA THR A 44 10.07 13.41 19.34
C THR A 44 11.60 13.41 19.20
N LYS A 45 12.33 13.88 20.23
CA LYS A 45 13.81 13.80 20.30
C LYS A 45 14.34 12.37 20.10
N GLN A 46 13.64 11.39 20.64
CA GLN A 46 14.01 9.99 20.49
C GLN A 46 13.95 9.53 19.03
N ILE A 47 12.94 9.99 18.28
CA ILE A 47 12.79 9.70 16.86
C ILE A 47 13.84 10.47 16.04
N GLU A 48 14.11 11.71 16.40
CA GLU A 48 15.09 12.58 15.71
C GLU A 48 16.50 11.97 15.68
N GLN A 49 16.91 11.29 16.77
CA GLN A 49 18.19 10.58 16.83
C GLN A 49 18.29 9.42 15.83
N ASN A 50 17.16 8.95 15.28
CA ASN A 50 17.12 7.90 14.26
C ASN A 50 16.99 8.51 12.86
N TYR A 51 18.12 8.94 12.29
CA TYR A 51 18.17 9.59 10.97
C TYR A 51 17.52 8.75 9.84
N LYS A 52 17.61 7.41 9.90
CA LYS A 52 16.99 6.53 8.90
C LYS A 52 15.47 6.62 8.96
N LEU A 53 14.91 6.61 10.17
CA LEU A 53 13.47 6.75 10.35
C LEU A 53 12.98 8.13 9.91
N VAL A 54 13.71 9.19 10.24
CA VAL A 54 13.40 10.55 9.78
C VAL A 54 13.39 10.63 8.26
N GLU A 55 14.34 10.00 7.58
CA GLU A 55 14.39 9.96 6.12
C GLU A 55 13.22 9.17 5.51
N LEU A 56 12.83 8.05 6.13
CA LEU A 56 11.64 7.30 5.73
C LEU A 56 10.35 8.13 5.87
N LEU A 57 10.19 8.88 6.97
CA LEU A 57 9.03 9.76 7.18
C LEU A 57 8.93 10.84 6.09
N LYS A 58 10.08 11.42 5.67
CA LYS A 58 10.13 12.36 4.54
C LYS A 58 9.69 11.70 3.23
N GLN A 59 10.16 10.48 2.96
CA GLN A 59 9.75 9.70 1.78
C GLN A 59 8.25 9.45 1.77
N VAL A 60 7.66 9.07 2.91
CA VAL A 60 6.21 8.85 3.03
C VAL A 60 5.41 10.14 2.82
N SER A 61 5.87 11.27 3.38
CA SER A 61 5.22 12.57 3.15
C SER A 61 5.17 12.92 1.67
N ILE A 62 6.30 12.77 0.95
CA ILE A 62 6.40 13.02 -0.50
C ILE A 62 5.50 12.06 -1.29
N TYR A 63 5.45 10.78 -0.90
CA TYR A 63 4.57 9.80 -1.55
C TYR A 63 3.10 10.23 -1.51
N PHE A 64 2.57 10.58 -0.32
CA PHE A 64 1.19 11.02 -0.21
C PHE A 64 0.93 12.38 -0.87
N GLN A 65 1.90 13.29 -0.83
CA GLN A 65 1.86 14.57 -1.56
C GLN A 65 1.72 14.37 -3.08
N LYS A 66 2.46 13.42 -3.65
CA LYS A 66 2.36 13.10 -5.09
C LYS A 66 1.05 12.37 -5.43
N THR A 67 0.53 11.59 -4.49
CA THR A 67 -0.56 10.63 -4.75
C THR A 67 -1.94 11.20 -4.48
N LEU A 68 -2.09 12.07 -3.48
CA LEU A 68 -3.39 12.54 -2.99
C LEU A 68 -3.53 14.06 -3.10
N LEU A 69 -4.74 14.48 -3.43
CA LEU A 69 -5.22 15.85 -3.29
C LEU A 69 -6.19 15.94 -2.12
N VAL A 70 -6.25 17.11 -1.47
CA VAL A 70 -7.23 17.48 -0.45
C VAL A 70 -7.91 18.79 -0.78
N ARG A 71 -9.14 18.96 -0.29
CA ARG A 71 -9.77 20.27 -0.17
C ARG A 71 -9.20 20.97 1.06
N ARG A 72 -8.51 22.09 0.86
CA ARG A 72 -7.94 22.86 1.98
C ARG A 72 -9.00 23.79 2.56
N SER A 73 -9.37 23.59 3.82
CA SER A 73 -10.11 24.57 4.61
C SER A 73 -9.18 25.74 5.00
N GLN A 74 -9.75 26.85 5.44
CA GLN A 74 -8.99 27.95 6.06
C GLN A 74 -8.84 27.73 7.58
N GLU A 75 -9.19 26.55 8.09
CA GLU A 75 -9.11 26.24 9.51
C GLU A 75 -7.65 26.03 9.91
N GLU A 76 -7.17 26.85 10.84
CA GLU A 76 -5.84 26.67 11.41
C GLU A 76 -5.84 25.52 12.40
N ILE A 77 -4.85 24.65 12.30
CA ILE A 77 -4.62 23.58 13.27
C ILE A 77 -3.78 24.15 14.40
N ASP A 78 -4.38 24.35 15.58
CA ASP A 78 -3.65 24.75 16.78
C ASP A 78 -2.89 23.54 17.36
N VAL A 79 -1.71 23.29 16.79
CA VAL A 79 -0.82 22.18 17.16
C VAL A 79 -0.46 22.23 18.64
N GLN A 80 -0.30 23.43 19.21
CA GLN A 80 0.07 23.62 20.62
C GLN A 80 -1.08 23.20 21.55
N GLN A 81 -2.29 23.70 21.29
CA GLN A 81 -3.45 23.33 22.10
C GLN A 81 -3.74 21.83 22.01
N ILE A 82 -3.60 21.24 20.82
CA ILE A 82 -3.83 19.82 20.61
C ILE A 82 -2.77 18.98 21.34
N ALA A 83 -1.49 19.32 21.20
CA ALA A 83 -0.41 18.62 21.91
C ALA A 83 -0.57 18.69 23.44
N TYR A 84 -0.99 19.86 23.97
CA TYR A 84 -1.30 20.02 25.39
C TYR A 84 -2.46 19.12 25.84
N LYS A 85 -3.57 19.09 25.08
CA LYS A 85 -4.72 18.22 25.36
C LYS A 85 -4.35 16.74 25.35
N MET A 86 -3.37 16.36 24.53
CA MET A 86 -2.92 14.97 24.41
C MET A 86 -1.95 14.55 25.53
N ALA A 87 -1.60 15.45 26.45
CA ALA A 87 -0.63 15.21 27.54
C ALA A 87 0.67 14.56 27.02
N LEU A 88 1.16 15.04 25.87
CA LEU A 88 2.39 14.54 25.27
C LEU A 88 3.59 15.09 26.04
N ASP A 89 3.85 14.53 27.23
CA ASP A 89 4.93 14.90 28.16
C ASP A 89 6.36 14.68 27.59
N GLN A 90 6.49 14.25 26.32
CA GLN A 90 7.76 13.90 25.67
C GLN A 90 7.99 14.57 24.31
N LEU A 91 7.10 15.46 23.87
CA LEU A 91 7.38 16.32 22.72
C LEU A 91 8.13 17.55 23.21
N ASP A 92 9.19 17.91 22.50
CA ASP A 92 10.08 19.00 22.88
C ASP A 92 9.37 20.34 22.79
N GLU A 93 9.45 21.15 23.85
CA GLU A 93 8.82 22.48 23.91
C GLU A 93 9.36 23.44 22.82
N GLU A 94 10.58 23.22 22.33
CA GLU A 94 11.21 24.04 21.28
C GLU A 94 10.70 23.74 19.85
N VAL A 95 10.16 22.53 19.58
CA VAL A 95 9.70 22.15 18.23
C VAL A 95 8.30 22.72 17.91
N PHE A 96 7.59 23.27 18.91
CA PHE A 96 6.32 23.99 18.71
C PHE A 96 6.46 25.30 17.93
N MET A 97 7.68 25.72 17.58
CA MET A 97 8.01 27.09 17.15
C MET A 97 8.40 27.24 15.67
N GLU A 98 8.33 26.20 14.83
CA GLU A 98 8.37 26.40 13.36
C GLU A 98 7.02 26.98 12.86
N GLN A 99 6.74 28.21 13.29
CA GLN A 99 5.71 29.08 12.76
C GLN A 99 6.07 29.42 11.31
N ASN A 100 5.67 28.55 10.36
CA ASN A 100 5.43 28.84 8.93
C ASN A 100 5.24 27.58 8.05
N ASN A 101 5.14 26.38 8.62
CA ASN A 101 4.92 25.19 7.79
C ASN A 101 3.44 25.13 7.36
N GLU A 102 3.18 25.31 6.07
CA GLU A 102 1.85 25.10 5.51
C GLU A 102 1.59 23.57 5.40
N PHE A 103 0.76 23.01 6.27
CA PHE A 103 0.41 21.58 6.27
C PHE A 103 -1.11 21.36 6.29
N ASP A 104 -1.55 20.18 5.86
CA ASP A 104 -2.97 19.79 5.85
C ASP A 104 -3.26 18.64 6.83
N THR A 105 -2.26 17.83 7.19
CA THR A 105 -2.27 16.90 8.33
C THR A 105 -0.99 17.03 9.14
N VAL A 106 -1.11 17.02 10.46
CA VAL A 106 0.02 16.80 11.37
C VAL A 106 -0.05 15.38 11.94
N ILE A 107 1.05 14.64 11.85
CA ILE A 107 1.19 13.33 12.50
C ILE A 107 2.26 13.44 13.57
N PHE A 108 1.85 13.33 14.82
CA PHE A 108 2.77 13.27 15.96
C PHE A 108 3.42 11.90 16.02
N VAL A 109 4.75 11.85 15.94
CA VAL A 109 5.52 10.61 15.87
C VAL A 109 6.32 10.40 17.15
N GLY A 110 6.11 9.26 17.79
CA GLY A 110 6.82 8.89 19.01
C GLY A 110 7.15 7.41 19.09
N VAL A 111 7.67 7.02 20.25
CA VAL A 111 7.96 5.63 20.60
C VAL A 111 7.08 5.22 21.78
N LYS A 112 6.56 4.00 21.76
CA LYS A 112 5.76 3.45 22.86
C LYS A 112 6.11 1.98 23.07
N ASN A 113 6.09 1.55 24.33
CA ASN A 113 6.20 0.13 24.63
C ASN A 113 4.92 -0.59 24.16
N MET A 114 5.03 -1.36 23.08
CA MET A 114 3.93 -2.09 22.45
C MET A 114 4.32 -3.55 22.26
N THR A 115 3.40 -4.46 22.56
CA THR A 115 3.62 -5.91 22.46
C THR A 115 3.35 -6.43 21.05
N ASP A 116 2.25 -5.98 20.45
CA ASP A 116 1.62 -6.67 19.30
C ASP A 116 1.89 -6.04 17.93
N TYR A 117 2.44 -4.82 17.88
CA TYR A 117 2.61 -4.06 16.64
C TYR A 117 4.00 -3.44 16.54
N LYS A 118 4.53 -3.30 15.31
CA LYS A 118 5.79 -2.58 15.04
C LYS A 118 5.58 -1.06 15.04
N ALA A 119 4.42 -0.65 14.54
CA ALA A 119 3.96 0.71 14.57
C ALA A 119 2.43 0.71 14.71
N LYS A 120 1.84 1.84 15.07
CA LYS A 120 0.40 2.05 15.12
C LYS A 120 0.11 3.51 14.85
N CYS A 121 -0.89 3.81 14.03
CA CYS A 121 -1.36 5.16 13.82
C CYS A 121 -2.88 5.30 14.04
N ASP A 122 -3.28 6.32 14.79
CA ASP A 122 -4.69 6.65 15.06
C ASP A 122 -4.99 8.11 14.70
N SER A 123 -6.18 8.36 14.15
CA SER A 123 -6.72 9.71 13.97
C SER A 123 -7.21 10.27 15.29
N ILE A 124 -6.89 11.53 15.60
CA ILE A 124 -7.25 12.15 16.88
C ILE A 124 -8.09 13.41 16.74
N ASN A 125 -7.98 14.12 15.61
CA ASN A 125 -8.72 15.34 15.34
C ASN A 125 -9.11 15.38 13.86
N PHE A 126 -10.23 16.04 13.59
CA PHE A 126 -10.82 16.14 12.27
C PHE A 126 -11.08 17.60 11.94
N ASP A 127 -10.86 17.95 10.67
CA ASP A 127 -11.19 19.26 10.14
C ASP A 127 -12.71 19.52 10.26
N SER A 128 -13.09 20.68 10.78
CA SER A 128 -14.49 20.96 11.10
C SER A 128 -15.37 21.10 9.84
N ILE A 129 -14.79 21.39 8.68
CA ILE A 129 -15.51 21.59 7.41
C ILE A 129 -15.52 20.30 6.59
N THR A 130 -14.35 19.76 6.30
CA THR A 130 -14.16 18.59 5.42
C THR A 130 -14.27 17.27 6.14
N LYS A 131 -14.31 17.25 7.49
CA LYS A 131 -14.39 16.07 8.36
C LYS A 131 -13.23 15.07 8.22
N ARG A 132 -12.20 15.44 7.46
CA ARG A 132 -11.00 14.63 7.25
C ARG A 132 -10.12 14.63 8.51
N PRO A 133 -9.43 13.52 8.81
CA PRO A 133 -8.35 13.54 9.80
C PRO A 133 -7.28 14.59 9.48
N ASN A 134 -7.12 15.57 10.36
CA ASN A 134 -6.12 16.63 10.21
C ASN A 134 -5.04 16.56 11.29
N VAL A 135 -5.27 15.81 12.37
CA VAL A 135 -4.22 15.46 13.34
C VAL A 135 -4.29 13.99 13.68
N CYS A 136 -3.11 13.37 13.77
CA CYS A 136 -2.95 11.96 14.05
C CYS A 136 -1.77 11.69 15.00
N GLN A 137 -1.71 10.47 15.53
CA GLN A 137 -0.57 9.95 16.30
C GLN A 137 -0.03 8.70 15.66
N LEU A 138 1.28 8.65 15.41
CA LEU A 138 2.03 7.48 14.98
C LEU A 138 3.03 7.07 16.06
N TYR A 139 2.92 5.85 16.55
CA TYR A 139 3.89 5.29 17.51
C TYR A 139 4.66 4.16 16.89
N PHE A 140 5.97 4.15 17.07
CA PHE A 140 6.82 2.98 16.84
C PHE A 140 7.02 2.19 18.13
N LYS A 141 7.20 0.87 18.00
CA LYS A 141 7.54 0.02 19.14
C LYS A 141 8.89 0.42 19.73
N ASP A 142 8.97 0.47 21.05
CA ASP A 142 10.24 0.71 21.73
C ASP A 142 11.27 -0.41 21.46
N GLY A 143 12.52 -0.01 21.27
CA GLY A 143 13.62 -0.91 20.87
C GLY A 143 13.55 -1.44 19.44
N LEU A 144 12.71 -0.87 18.56
CA LEU A 144 12.60 -1.26 17.15
C LEU A 144 13.97 -1.20 16.45
N GLN A 145 14.41 -2.35 15.95
CA GLN A 145 15.65 -2.48 15.19
C GLN A 145 15.40 -2.24 13.70
N PHE A 146 16.25 -1.46 13.06
CA PHE A 146 16.21 -1.22 11.63
C PHE A 146 17.23 -2.12 10.94
N GLY A 147 16.78 -2.93 10.00
CA GLY A 147 17.69 -3.66 9.13
C GLY A 147 18.54 -2.69 8.29
N THR A 148 19.72 -3.14 7.87
CA THR A 148 20.70 -2.30 7.18
C THR A 148 20.64 -2.41 5.66
N THR A 149 19.74 -3.23 5.11
CA THR A 149 19.60 -3.47 3.67
C THR A 149 18.44 -2.67 3.05
N ASN A 150 18.54 -2.39 1.75
CA ASN A 150 17.47 -1.76 0.97
C ASN A 150 16.12 -2.51 1.10
N PHE A 151 16.17 -3.84 1.24
CA PHE A 151 14.99 -4.65 1.49
C PHE A 151 14.28 -4.26 2.80
N ASN A 152 15.05 -4.14 3.89
CA ASN A 152 14.52 -3.71 5.18
C ASN A 152 14.06 -2.25 5.17
N HIS A 153 14.75 -1.38 4.43
CA HIS A 153 14.32 0.01 4.18
C HIS A 153 12.92 0.05 3.56
N GLN A 154 12.72 -0.69 2.46
CA GLN A 154 11.42 -0.74 1.77
C GLN A 154 10.32 -1.39 2.62
N LYS A 155 10.64 -2.42 3.41
CA LYS A 155 9.68 -3.05 4.33
C LYS A 155 9.19 -2.07 5.39
N MET A 156 10.10 -1.29 5.99
CA MET A 156 9.73 -0.24 6.94
C MET A 156 8.96 0.89 6.27
N LEU A 157 9.38 1.32 5.08
CA LEU A 157 8.67 2.34 4.31
C LEU A 157 7.20 1.96 4.07
N LYS A 158 6.93 0.72 3.62
CA LYS A 158 5.57 0.21 3.43
C LYS A 158 4.80 0.09 4.77
N THR A 159 5.48 -0.23 5.88
CA THR A 159 4.86 -0.18 7.22
C THR A 159 4.42 1.24 7.58
N ILE A 160 5.26 2.26 7.35
CA ILE A 160 4.89 3.65 7.66
C ILE A 160 3.75 4.13 6.75
N ILE A 161 3.73 3.73 5.46
CA ILE A 161 2.63 4.02 4.54
C ILE A 161 1.33 3.36 5.03
N HIS A 162 1.36 2.09 5.42
CA HIS A 162 0.23 1.37 6.00
C HIS A 162 -0.36 2.13 7.19
N GLU A 163 0.49 2.47 8.16
CA GLU A 163 0.06 3.21 9.34
C GLU A 163 -0.50 4.60 8.98
N THR A 164 0.14 5.29 8.05
CA THR A 164 -0.36 6.58 7.59
C THR A 164 -1.75 6.43 6.97
N ILE A 165 -2.08 5.34 6.26
CA ILE A 165 -3.42 5.11 5.70
C ILE A 165 -4.49 4.95 6.77
N HIS A 166 -4.21 4.29 7.90
CA HIS A 166 -5.13 4.29 9.05
C HIS A 166 -5.43 5.73 9.50
N CYS A 167 -4.38 6.53 9.64
CA CYS A 167 -4.47 7.93 9.99
C CYS A 167 -5.19 8.79 8.96
N LEU A 168 -5.15 8.42 7.68
CA LEU A 168 -5.89 9.12 6.63
C LEU A 168 -7.38 8.73 6.59
N GLY A 169 -7.79 7.66 7.26
CA GLY A 169 -9.22 7.36 7.48
C GLY A 169 -9.60 5.89 7.45
N LEU A 170 -8.66 4.95 7.29
CA LEU A 170 -8.96 3.52 7.39
C LEU A 170 -9.04 3.08 8.86
N ASP A 171 -10.14 3.48 9.50
CA ASP A 171 -10.48 3.14 10.88
C ASP A 171 -12.01 3.14 11.05
N LYS A 172 -12.54 2.13 11.74
CA LYS A 172 -13.98 1.97 12.00
C LYS A 172 -14.67 3.23 12.52
N ASN A 173 -13.98 3.99 13.38
CA ASN A 173 -14.54 5.18 14.03
C ASN A 173 -14.66 6.36 13.06
N VAL A 174 -13.97 6.29 11.91
CA VAL A 174 -13.93 7.35 10.90
C VAL A 174 -14.96 7.13 9.79
N TYR A 175 -15.40 5.90 9.54
CA TYR A 175 -16.29 5.58 8.41
C TYR A 175 -17.59 6.38 8.38
N GLN A 176 -18.16 6.71 9.54
CA GLN A 176 -19.36 7.55 9.64
C GLN A 176 -19.17 8.98 9.12
N LEU A 177 -17.93 9.43 8.97
CA LEU A 177 -17.57 10.76 8.46
C LEU A 177 -17.39 10.77 6.94
N PHE A 178 -17.45 9.63 6.27
CA PHE A 178 -17.27 9.56 4.82
C PHE A 178 -18.48 10.14 4.07
N TYR A 179 -18.20 10.79 2.94
CA TYR A 179 -19.22 11.45 2.12
C TYR A 179 -18.89 11.37 0.63
N ASN A 180 -19.90 11.57 -0.19
CA ASN A 180 -19.72 11.73 -1.63
C ASN A 180 -19.01 13.07 -1.90
N SER A 181 -17.78 13.02 -2.42
CA SER A 181 -16.95 14.21 -2.67
C SER A 181 -17.55 15.22 -3.65
N SER A 182 -18.52 14.83 -4.48
CA SER A 182 -19.22 15.75 -5.40
C SER A 182 -20.43 16.42 -4.75
N SER A 183 -21.25 15.68 -4.01
CA SER A 183 -22.49 16.23 -3.42
C SER A 183 -22.34 16.73 -1.97
N GLY A 184 -21.29 16.31 -1.27
CA GLY A 184 -21.13 16.55 0.18
C GLY A 184 -22.09 15.73 1.06
N GLU A 185 -22.87 14.81 0.48
CA GLU A 185 -23.79 13.95 1.23
C GLU A 185 -23.02 12.81 1.93
N PHE A 186 -23.18 12.70 3.24
CA PHE A 186 -22.64 11.58 4.02
C PHE A 186 -23.21 10.24 3.57
N TYR A 187 -22.35 9.23 3.49
CA TYR A 187 -22.83 7.89 3.18
C TYR A 187 -23.65 7.30 4.33
N LYS A 188 -24.73 6.60 3.98
CA LYS A 188 -25.62 5.95 4.94
C LYS A 188 -25.38 4.44 4.90
N ASN A 189 -25.39 3.80 6.06
CA ASN A 189 -25.31 2.34 6.21
C ASN A 189 -24.08 1.70 5.53
N LEU A 190 -22.91 2.34 5.62
CA LEU A 190 -21.65 1.80 5.08
C LEU A 190 -21.28 0.43 5.67
N MET A 191 -21.71 0.16 6.90
CA MET A 191 -21.46 -1.07 7.66
C MET A 191 -22.79 -1.77 7.96
N PRO A 192 -23.41 -2.48 7.00
CA PRO A 192 -24.70 -3.13 7.21
C PRO A 192 -24.58 -4.27 8.24
N SER A 193 -25.33 -4.18 9.34
CA SER A 193 -25.26 -5.09 10.51
C SER A 193 -25.75 -6.53 10.25
N ASN A 194 -26.15 -6.87 9.02
CA ASN A 194 -26.97 -8.05 8.71
C ASN A 194 -26.22 -9.13 7.91
N LYS A 195 -24.90 -9.27 8.09
CA LYS A 195 -24.10 -10.27 7.37
C LYS A 195 -23.18 -11.03 8.31
N THR A 196 -22.92 -12.29 7.96
CA THR A 196 -21.86 -13.14 8.54
C THR A 196 -20.45 -12.61 8.23
N THR A 197 -20.35 -11.60 7.37
CA THR A 197 -19.11 -11.00 6.85
C THR A 197 -19.13 -9.51 7.09
N GLU A 198 -18.05 -8.98 7.66
CA GLU A 198 -17.88 -7.53 7.85
C GLU A 198 -17.64 -6.89 6.48
N LEU A 199 -18.56 -6.04 6.04
CA LEU A 199 -18.57 -5.50 4.68
C LEU A 199 -18.64 -3.97 4.72
N LEU A 200 -17.72 -3.32 4.01
CA LEU A 200 -17.70 -1.87 3.84
C LEU A 200 -18.19 -1.48 2.44
N GLN A 201 -19.34 -0.82 2.35
CA GLN A 201 -20.02 -0.52 1.09
C GLN A 201 -19.59 0.81 0.48
N LEU A 202 -18.50 0.81 -0.29
CA LEU A 202 -18.00 1.99 -0.99
C LEU A 202 -18.12 1.84 -2.51
N ASN A 203 -18.50 2.91 -3.21
CA ASN A 203 -18.90 2.83 -4.61
C ASN A 203 -17.73 2.54 -5.57
N ARG A 204 -16.65 3.34 -5.57
CA ARG A 204 -15.53 3.13 -6.52
C ARG A 204 -14.83 1.82 -6.26
N SER A 205 -14.61 1.51 -4.98
CA SER A 205 -14.01 0.27 -4.52
C SER A 205 -14.83 -0.94 -4.94
N ARG A 206 -16.16 -0.93 -4.74
CA ARG A 206 -17.04 -2.02 -5.20
C ARG A 206 -16.95 -2.24 -6.71
N GLU A 207 -17.06 -1.17 -7.50
CA GLU A 207 -17.01 -1.30 -8.97
C GLU A 207 -15.64 -1.79 -9.46
N TYR A 208 -14.55 -1.32 -8.83
CA TYR A 208 -13.21 -1.84 -9.10
C TYR A 208 -13.09 -3.33 -8.76
N LEU A 209 -13.59 -3.77 -7.60
CA LEU A 209 -13.53 -5.16 -7.18
C LEU A 209 -14.34 -6.08 -8.11
N LYS A 210 -15.52 -5.64 -8.57
CA LYS A 210 -16.31 -6.38 -9.57
C LYS A 210 -15.49 -6.65 -10.84
N PHE A 211 -14.79 -5.63 -11.33
CA PHE A 211 -13.88 -5.75 -12.47
C PHE A 211 -12.69 -6.66 -12.16
N TYR A 212 -12.00 -6.43 -11.05
CA TYR A 212 -10.76 -7.11 -10.69
C TYR A 212 -10.94 -8.62 -10.53
N PHE A 213 -12.01 -9.04 -9.84
CA PHE A 213 -12.33 -10.45 -9.64
C PHE A 213 -13.12 -11.05 -10.80
N GLY A 214 -13.72 -10.23 -11.68
CA GLY A 214 -14.70 -10.71 -12.66
C GLY A 214 -15.98 -11.21 -12.00
N CYS A 215 -16.44 -10.54 -10.94
CA CYS A 215 -17.60 -10.96 -10.15
C CYS A 215 -18.60 -9.81 -9.94
N GLY A 216 -19.76 -9.89 -10.60
CA GLY A 216 -20.82 -8.88 -10.48
C GLY A 216 -21.52 -8.83 -9.11
N ASP A 217 -21.43 -9.89 -8.32
CA ASP A 217 -22.12 -10.02 -7.03
C ASP A 217 -21.46 -9.22 -5.89
N ILE A 218 -20.26 -8.65 -6.11
CA ILE A 218 -19.53 -7.94 -5.06
C ILE A 218 -20.32 -6.71 -4.60
N GLN A 219 -20.52 -6.64 -3.28
CA GLN A 219 -21.33 -5.61 -2.62
C GLN A 219 -20.50 -4.52 -1.92
N GLY A 220 -19.19 -4.73 -1.77
CA GLY A 220 -18.29 -3.84 -1.04
C GLY A 220 -16.93 -4.50 -0.79
N ILE A 221 -16.12 -3.87 0.06
CA ILE A 221 -14.84 -4.41 0.52
C ILE A 221 -15.14 -5.33 1.71
N GLU A 222 -14.74 -6.59 1.64
CA GLU A 222 -14.74 -7.45 2.82
C GLU A 222 -13.62 -7.01 3.76
N MET A 223 -14.02 -6.63 4.97
CA MET A 223 -13.12 -6.17 6.02
C MET A 223 -12.73 -7.36 6.88
N GLU A 224 -11.55 -7.26 7.48
CA GLU A 224 -11.08 -8.26 8.42
C GLU A 224 -12.08 -8.45 9.56
N ASN A 225 -12.44 -9.70 9.83
CA ASN A 225 -13.39 -10.09 10.87
C ASN A 225 -12.79 -11.11 11.86
N GLN A 226 -11.53 -11.50 11.65
CA GLN A 226 -10.79 -12.39 12.53
C GLN A 226 -9.78 -11.59 13.37
N GLY A 227 -9.37 -12.11 14.54
CA GLY A 227 -8.42 -11.44 15.44
C GLY A 227 -9.04 -10.62 16.60
N GLN A 228 -8.26 -9.70 17.17
CA GLN A 228 -8.71 -8.81 18.27
C GLN A 228 -9.42 -7.56 17.71
N GLU A 229 -10.09 -6.79 18.59
CA GLU A 229 -10.78 -5.53 18.25
C GLU A 229 -9.88 -4.51 17.51
N ALA A 230 -8.56 -4.61 17.66
CA ALA A 230 -7.58 -3.76 16.98
C ALA A 230 -7.36 -4.10 15.49
N THR A 231 -7.80 -5.28 15.03
CA THR A 231 -7.62 -5.75 13.64
C THR A 231 -8.90 -5.63 12.81
N ALA A 232 -10.05 -5.97 13.43
CA ALA A 232 -11.33 -5.96 12.76
C ALA A 232 -11.73 -4.54 12.33
N TRP A 233 -12.33 -4.41 11.14
CA TRP A 233 -12.70 -3.12 10.54
C TRP A 233 -11.56 -2.11 10.31
N LYS A 234 -10.31 -2.46 10.61
CA LYS A 234 -9.13 -1.65 10.31
C LYS A 234 -8.29 -2.24 9.19
N HIS A 235 -8.60 -3.44 8.71
CA HIS A 235 -7.84 -4.07 7.62
C HIS A 235 -8.79 -4.69 6.61
N PHE A 236 -8.29 -4.92 5.41
CA PHE A 236 -8.99 -5.73 4.41
C PHE A 236 -8.85 -7.22 4.74
N GLU A 237 -9.87 -8.01 4.44
CA GLU A 237 -9.91 -9.47 4.68
C GLU A 237 -8.72 -10.17 4.01
N GLN A 238 -7.84 -10.79 4.82
CA GLN A 238 -6.60 -11.37 4.34
C GLN A 238 -6.81 -12.47 3.30
N GLN A 239 -7.90 -13.25 3.41
CA GLN A 239 -8.17 -14.35 2.50
C GLN A 239 -8.41 -13.88 1.06
N ILE A 240 -8.86 -12.63 0.90
CA ILE A 240 -9.22 -12.03 -0.38
C ILE A 240 -8.14 -11.05 -0.86
N PHE A 241 -7.47 -10.36 0.05
CA PHE A 241 -6.54 -9.25 -0.25
C PHE A 241 -5.13 -9.49 0.32
N LEU A 242 -4.60 -10.71 0.15
CA LEU A 242 -3.36 -11.19 0.80
C LEU A 242 -2.15 -10.25 0.66
N ASN A 243 -1.95 -9.67 -0.54
CA ASN A 243 -0.81 -8.80 -0.84
C ASN A 243 -1.13 -7.31 -0.74
N ASP A 244 -2.34 -6.90 -0.36
CA ASP A 244 -2.65 -5.48 -0.18
C ASP A 244 -1.88 -4.90 1.00
N ILE A 245 -1.42 -3.65 0.88
CA ILE A 245 -0.74 -2.97 1.97
C ILE A 245 -1.62 -2.89 3.23
N MET A 246 -2.96 -2.87 3.11
CA MET A 246 -3.90 -2.78 4.24
C MET A 246 -4.44 -4.12 4.74
N GLN A 247 -3.77 -5.25 4.47
CA GLN A 247 -4.06 -6.51 5.17
C GLN A 247 -3.50 -6.49 6.60
N GLY A 248 -4.11 -7.27 7.52
CA GLY A 248 -3.85 -7.16 8.96
C GLY A 248 -2.65 -7.96 9.50
N THR A 249 -1.87 -8.63 8.64
CA THR A 249 -0.67 -9.37 9.07
C THR A 249 0.57 -8.97 8.27
N HIS A 250 1.75 -9.27 8.81
CA HIS A 250 2.99 -9.14 8.05
C HIS A 250 3.16 -10.36 7.13
N PHE A 251 2.60 -10.29 5.92
CA PHE A 251 2.95 -11.21 4.83
C PHE A 251 4.11 -10.62 4.02
N ASP A 252 4.92 -11.46 3.39
CA ASP A 252 5.97 -10.99 2.51
C ASP A 252 5.36 -10.45 1.20
N ASP A 253 5.97 -9.40 0.64
CA ASP A 253 5.55 -8.80 -0.65
C ASP A 253 4.20 -8.03 -0.60
N ILE A 254 4.07 -7.11 0.36
CA ILE A 254 2.95 -6.16 0.45
C ILE A 254 3.03 -5.07 -0.63
N MET A 255 1.88 -4.76 -1.22
CA MET A 255 1.73 -3.94 -2.42
C MET A 255 0.75 -2.80 -2.17
N ILE A 256 1.07 -1.60 -2.66
CA ILE A 256 0.16 -0.46 -2.65
C ILE A 256 -0.84 -0.69 -3.80
N SER A 257 -1.95 -1.30 -3.46
CA SER A 257 -2.91 -1.72 -4.47
C SER A 257 -3.77 -0.57 -4.97
N LYS A 258 -4.39 -0.79 -6.13
CA LYS A 258 -5.43 0.09 -6.63
C LYS A 258 -6.67 0.12 -5.71
N LEU A 259 -6.98 -0.97 -5.00
CA LEU A 259 -8.06 -0.98 -4.01
C LEU A 259 -7.81 0.03 -2.89
N THR A 260 -6.59 0.07 -2.34
CA THR A 260 -6.20 1.02 -1.29
C THR A 260 -6.40 2.47 -1.73
N LEU A 261 -6.00 2.80 -2.97
CA LEU A 261 -6.16 4.15 -3.53
C LEU A 261 -7.64 4.49 -3.80
N MET A 262 -8.42 3.53 -4.30
CA MET A 262 -9.87 3.70 -4.49
C MET A 262 -10.60 3.90 -3.16
N PHE A 263 -10.19 3.17 -2.11
CA PHE A 263 -10.69 3.35 -0.75
C PHE A 263 -10.43 4.78 -0.27
N LEU A 264 -9.21 5.30 -0.40
CA LEU A 264 -8.87 6.66 -0.01
C LEU A 264 -9.73 7.70 -0.76
N GLN A 265 -9.96 7.51 -2.05
CA GLN A 265 -10.84 8.38 -2.84
C GLN A 265 -12.32 8.27 -2.41
N ASP A 266 -12.77 7.06 -2.05
CA ASP A 266 -14.12 6.80 -1.55
C ASP A 266 -14.41 7.38 -0.17
N THR A 267 -13.39 7.76 0.61
CA THR A 267 -13.63 8.48 1.88
C THR A 267 -14.35 9.83 1.67
N GLY A 268 -14.21 10.41 0.48
CA GLY A 268 -14.65 11.77 0.17
C GLY A 268 -13.63 12.85 0.55
N PHE A 269 -12.66 12.51 1.40
CA PHE A 269 -11.64 13.42 1.91
C PHE A 269 -10.55 13.72 0.87
N TYR A 270 -10.25 12.74 0.00
CA TYR A 270 -9.15 12.80 -0.95
C TYR A 270 -9.62 12.63 -2.39
N GLN A 271 -8.86 13.20 -3.32
CA GLN A 271 -8.86 12.84 -4.74
C GLN A 271 -7.50 12.29 -5.12
N LEU A 272 -7.43 11.48 -6.18
CA LEU A 272 -6.16 10.97 -6.68
C LEU A 272 -5.49 12.02 -7.57
N ALA A 273 -4.24 12.35 -7.24
CA ALA A 273 -3.36 13.11 -8.12
C ALA A 273 -2.72 12.17 -9.17
N GLU A 274 -1.66 12.63 -9.84
CA GLU A 274 -0.86 11.77 -10.73
C GLU A 274 -0.22 10.63 -9.92
N HIS A 275 -0.74 9.42 -10.08
CA HIS A 275 -0.38 8.27 -9.24
C HIS A 275 -0.09 7.01 -10.05
N LYS A 276 0.48 6.03 -9.34
CA LYS A 276 0.61 4.63 -9.77
C LYS A 276 0.11 3.73 -8.64
N ALA A 277 -0.26 2.51 -9.00
CA ALA A 277 -0.54 1.44 -8.06
C ALA A 277 0.25 0.20 -8.48
N ASP A 278 0.73 -0.57 -7.50
CA ASP A 278 1.35 -1.87 -7.70
C ASP A 278 0.36 -2.82 -8.40
N GLN A 279 0.87 -3.62 -9.34
CA GLN A 279 0.07 -4.65 -10.00
C GLN A 279 -0.07 -5.86 -9.10
N ILE A 280 -1.31 -6.24 -8.80
CA ILE A 280 -1.62 -7.44 -8.04
C ILE A 280 -2.41 -8.40 -8.94
N TYR A 281 -2.09 -9.69 -8.83
CA TYR A 281 -2.78 -10.76 -9.56
C TYR A 281 -3.40 -11.82 -8.66
N TYR A 282 -3.23 -11.73 -7.33
CA TYR A 282 -3.90 -12.59 -6.36
C TYR A 282 -5.41 -12.49 -6.51
N GLY A 283 -6.08 -13.61 -6.81
CA GLY A 283 -7.54 -13.66 -7.01
C GLY A 283 -8.06 -13.00 -8.30
N LYS A 284 -7.20 -12.40 -9.12
CA LYS A 284 -7.62 -11.66 -10.33
C LYS A 284 -8.35 -12.58 -11.31
N ASN A 285 -9.51 -12.15 -11.80
CA ASN A 285 -10.37 -12.89 -12.74
C ASN A 285 -10.78 -14.31 -12.29
N ARG A 286 -10.77 -14.59 -10.98
CA ARG A 286 -11.18 -15.91 -10.45
C ARG A 286 -12.70 -16.08 -10.31
N GLY A 287 -13.48 -15.04 -10.59
CA GLY A 287 -14.93 -15.06 -10.51
C GLY A 287 -15.46 -15.03 -9.08
N CYS A 288 -16.78 -15.12 -8.94
CA CYS A 288 -17.44 -15.02 -7.63
C CYS A 288 -17.13 -16.19 -6.68
N ASP A 289 -16.75 -17.34 -7.23
CA ASP A 289 -16.42 -18.53 -6.43
C ASP A 289 -15.17 -18.30 -5.58
N PHE A 290 -14.21 -17.50 -6.03
CA PHE A 290 -13.03 -17.16 -5.23
C PHE A 290 -13.40 -16.44 -3.94
N ILE A 291 -14.35 -15.50 -4.01
CA ILE A 291 -14.81 -14.72 -2.86
C ILE A 291 -15.69 -15.59 -1.94
N LYS A 292 -16.57 -16.39 -2.53
CA LYS A 292 -17.59 -17.17 -1.79
C LYS A 292 -17.04 -18.48 -1.19
N LYS A 293 -16.21 -19.21 -1.94
CA LYS A 293 -15.66 -20.51 -1.55
C LYS A 293 -14.25 -20.40 -1.00
N ARG A 294 -13.46 -19.41 -1.42
CA ARG A 294 -12.10 -19.18 -0.91
C ARG A 294 -11.28 -20.48 -0.98
N CYS A 295 -10.64 -20.88 0.11
CA CYS A 295 -9.87 -22.13 0.19
C CYS A 295 -10.71 -23.41 0.28
N ASP A 296 -12.04 -23.33 0.44
CA ASP A 296 -12.91 -24.52 0.37
C ASP A 296 -12.92 -25.10 -1.06
N ASP A 297 -12.62 -24.27 -2.06
CA ASP A 297 -12.37 -24.73 -3.41
C ASP A 297 -10.87 -25.00 -3.61
N HIS A 298 -10.53 -26.29 -3.65
CA HIS A 298 -9.14 -26.74 -3.77
C HIS A 298 -8.52 -26.50 -5.16
N GLN A 299 -9.25 -25.87 -6.10
CA GLN A 299 -8.74 -25.52 -7.43
C GLN A 299 -7.96 -24.18 -7.44
N PHE A 300 -8.14 -23.33 -6.44
CA PHE A 300 -7.44 -22.05 -6.37
C PHE A 300 -6.00 -22.23 -5.89
N THR A 301 -5.04 -21.92 -6.77
CA THR A 301 -3.59 -22.01 -6.52
C THR A 301 -3.08 -20.98 -5.51
N GLU A 302 -3.89 -19.97 -5.22
CA GLU A 302 -3.70 -18.96 -4.18
C GLU A 302 -3.58 -19.58 -2.78
N PHE A 303 -4.26 -20.71 -2.54
CA PHE A 303 -4.29 -21.42 -1.26
C PHE A 303 -3.53 -22.74 -1.35
N CYS A 304 -2.69 -23.01 -0.36
CA CYS A 304 -2.01 -24.30 -0.24
C CYS A 304 -2.85 -25.26 0.63
N GLN A 305 -2.72 -26.56 0.40
CA GLN A 305 -3.63 -27.55 1.00
C GLN A 305 -2.97 -28.37 2.12
N ILE A 306 -1.73 -28.81 1.89
CA ILE A 306 -1.04 -29.74 2.78
C ILE A 306 -0.23 -28.95 3.80
N GLU A 307 -0.62 -29.03 5.06
CA GLU A 307 0.06 -28.32 6.15
C GLU A 307 1.54 -28.70 6.26
N ASN A 308 2.38 -27.70 6.52
CA ASN A 308 3.84 -27.80 6.59
C ASN A 308 4.52 -28.29 5.30
N GLN A 309 3.79 -28.46 4.20
CA GLN A 309 4.41 -28.69 2.90
C GLN A 309 5.29 -27.48 2.56
N LYS A 310 6.52 -27.76 2.14
CA LYS A 310 7.42 -26.70 1.63
C LYS A 310 7.01 -26.32 0.20
N GLY A 311 7.09 -25.04 -0.11
CA GLY A 311 6.77 -24.50 -1.42
C GLY A 311 7.27 -23.08 -1.60
N CYS A 312 7.13 -22.54 -2.80
CA CYS A 312 7.26 -21.11 -3.02
C CYS A 312 5.98 -20.39 -2.57
N SER A 313 6.12 -19.16 -2.06
CA SER A 313 4.96 -18.27 -1.88
C SER A 313 4.20 -18.06 -3.19
N PHE A 314 2.94 -17.61 -3.12
CA PHE A 314 2.12 -17.36 -4.30
C PHE A 314 2.78 -16.39 -5.29
N THR A 315 3.48 -15.36 -4.79
CA THR A 315 4.23 -14.40 -5.62
C THR A 315 5.65 -14.85 -5.93
N ASN A 316 6.02 -16.09 -5.58
CA ASN A 316 7.36 -16.64 -5.70
C ASN A 316 8.45 -15.78 -5.03
N SER A 317 8.09 -14.96 -4.04
CA SER A 317 9.00 -14.07 -3.30
C SER A 317 10.01 -14.82 -2.40
N GLY A 318 9.70 -16.04 -1.99
CA GLY A 318 10.58 -16.83 -1.11
C GLY A 318 10.14 -18.28 -0.96
N VAL A 319 11.00 -19.07 -0.31
CA VAL A 319 10.68 -20.45 0.09
C VAL A 319 9.98 -20.41 1.45
N GLY A 320 8.89 -21.15 1.58
CA GLY A 320 8.06 -21.16 2.77
C GLY A 320 7.45 -22.52 3.09
N SER A 321 6.59 -22.53 4.10
CA SER A 321 5.74 -23.66 4.46
C SER A 321 4.26 -23.30 4.38
N CYS A 322 3.44 -24.28 3.99
CA CYS A 322 2.00 -24.12 3.93
C CYS A 322 1.40 -24.07 5.35
N GLN A 323 0.94 -22.90 5.78
CA GLN A 323 0.49 -22.65 7.16
C GLN A 323 -0.68 -21.66 7.19
N LYS A 324 -1.50 -21.77 8.24
CA LYS A 324 -2.52 -20.75 8.57
C LYS A 324 -1.83 -19.53 9.18
N SER A 325 -2.32 -18.34 8.85
CA SER A 325 -1.96 -17.11 9.57
C SER A 325 -2.97 -16.88 10.71
N LYS A 326 -2.74 -15.85 11.51
CA LYS A 326 -3.67 -15.42 12.57
C LYS A 326 -5.03 -14.95 12.01
N LEU A 327 -5.07 -14.46 10.77
CA LEU A 327 -6.23 -13.82 10.13
C LEU A 327 -6.67 -14.54 8.85
N SER A 328 -6.23 -15.78 8.62
CA SER A 328 -6.59 -16.54 7.42
C SER A 328 -7.75 -17.50 7.62
N GLY A 329 -8.37 -17.51 8.81
CA GLY A 329 -9.33 -18.53 9.21
C GLY A 329 -8.77 -19.94 8.99
N GLU A 330 -9.48 -20.75 8.21
CA GLU A 330 -9.05 -22.11 7.85
C GLU A 330 -8.11 -22.16 6.65
N CYS A 331 -8.00 -21.07 5.89
CA CYS A 331 -7.17 -21.02 4.70
C CYS A 331 -5.69 -21.04 5.06
N LYS A 332 -4.91 -21.76 4.25
CA LYS A 332 -3.46 -21.88 4.40
C LYS A 332 -2.77 -21.23 3.20
N PHE A 333 -1.65 -20.60 3.48
CA PHE A 333 -0.78 -19.97 2.50
C PHE A 333 0.65 -20.45 2.69
N PHE A 334 1.45 -20.41 1.62
CA PHE A 334 2.90 -20.58 1.77
C PHE A 334 3.50 -19.35 2.44
N GLN A 335 3.73 -19.45 3.75
CA GLN A 335 4.40 -18.42 4.54
C GLN A 335 5.90 -18.57 4.38
N VAL A 336 6.54 -17.54 3.82
CA VAL A 336 7.98 -17.50 3.56
C VAL A 336 8.74 -17.60 4.89
N PHE A 337 9.80 -18.43 4.92
CA PHE A 337 10.67 -18.51 6.08
C PHE A 337 11.48 -17.22 6.23
N GLU A 338 11.67 -16.77 7.47
CA GLU A 338 12.38 -15.51 7.75
C GLU A 338 13.79 -15.47 7.13
N ASP A 339 14.47 -16.61 7.00
CA ASP A 339 15.81 -16.76 6.44
C ASP A 339 15.85 -17.25 4.98
N TYR A 340 14.70 -17.24 4.28
CA TYR A 340 14.56 -17.75 2.90
C TYR A 340 13.65 -16.90 1.99
N ASN A 341 13.64 -15.59 2.23
CA ASN A 341 13.10 -14.60 1.32
C ASN A 341 14.11 -14.33 0.20
N CYS A 342 13.79 -14.79 -1.02
CA CYS A 342 14.70 -14.69 -2.14
C CYS A 342 15.07 -13.24 -2.48
N LYS A 343 14.23 -12.27 -2.11
CA LYS A 343 14.43 -10.84 -2.38
C LYS A 343 15.37 -10.15 -1.40
N ASP A 344 15.73 -10.77 -0.28
CA ASP A 344 16.61 -10.18 0.72
C ASP A 344 18.08 -10.55 0.48
N PRO A 345 18.93 -9.63 -0.01
CA PRO A 345 20.34 -9.92 -0.29
C PRO A 345 21.15 -10.25 0.98
N SER A 346 20.66 -9.91 2.18
CA SER A 346 21.36 -10.27 3.43
C SER A 346 21.37 -11.77 3.70
N GLN A 347 20.51 -12.54 3.02
CA GLN A 347 20.41 -13.97 3.18
C GLN A 347 21.45 -14.75 2.36
N MET A 348 22.21 -14.07 1.50
CA MET A 348 23.28 -14.70 0.75
C MET A 348 24.36 -15.24 1.69
N LYS A 349 24.59 -16.56 1.68
CA LYS A 349 25.63 -17.21 2.49
C LYS A 349 26.90 -17.42 1.64
N LEU A 350 28.08 -17.19 2.22
CA LEU A 350 29.37 -17.30 1.51
C LEU A 350 29.72 -18.74 1.08
N GLU A 351 29.22 -19.75 1.79
CA GLU A 351 29.44 -21.16 1.48
C GLU A 351 28.10 -21.84 1.15
N GLN A 352 27.70 -21.82 -0.11
CA GLN A 352 26.52 -22.54 -0.57
C GLN A 352 26.91 -23.69 -1.50
N LYS A 353 26.60 -24.91 -1.07
CA LYS A 353 26.73 -26.12 -1.90
C LYS A 353 25.69 -26.14 -3.04
N ILE A 354 24.48 -25.62 -2.77
CA ILE A 354 23.46 -25.35 -3.78
C ILE A 354 23.72 -23.97 -4.39
N ILE A 355 23.63 -23.85 -5.70
CA ILE A 355 23.74 -22.57 -6.40
C ILE A 355 22.45 -21.80 -6.17
N GLN A 356 22.53 -20.66 -5.49
CA GLN A 356 21.40 -19.75 -5.29
C GLN A 356 21.82 -18.30 -5.44
N HIS A 357 20.83 -17.46 -5.65
CA HIS A 357 20.97 -16.01 -5.71
C HIS A 357 19.93 -15.38 -4.78
N PHE A 358 20.35 -14.42 -3.97
CA PHE A 358 19.46 -13.64 -3.11
C PHE A 358 19.61 -12.17 -3.47
N GLY A 359 18.48 -11.52 -3.74
CA GLY A 359 18.43 -10.17 -4.27
C GLY A 359 17.09 -9.88 -4.93
N TYR A 360 16.83 -8.62 -5.23
CA TYR A 360 15.55 -8.18 -5.79
C TYR A 360 15.19 -8.81 -7.13
N ASP A 361 16.21 -9.16 -7.90
CA ASP A 361 16.14 -9.88 -9.15
C ASP A 361 16.12 -11.40 -8.94
N SER A 362 15.83 -11.87 -7.73
CA SER A 362 15.70 -13.29 -7.41
C SER A 362 14.26 -13.73 -7.25
N ILE A 363 14.00 -15.01 -7.48
CA ILE A 363 12.68 -15.63 -7.40
C ILE A 363 12.81 -17.05 -6.86
N CYS A 364 11.81 -17.49 -6.09
CA CYS A 364 11.70 -18.88 -5.66
C CYS A 364 11.25 -19.76 -6.83
N VAL A 365 12.01 -20.83 -7.08
CA VAL A 365 11.70 -21.84 -8.10
C VAL A 365 11.76 -23.25 -7.52
N GLN A 366 11.08 -24.19 -8.18
CA GLN A 366 11.14 -25.60 -7.81
C GLN A 366 12.45 -26.23 -8.31
N GLY A 367 13.08 -27.01 -7.44
CA GLY A 367 14.35 -27.68 -7.68
C GLY A 367 15.55 -26.82 -7.32
N SER A 368 16.73 -27.36 -7.59
CA SER A 368 18.03 -26.74 -7.29
C SER A 368 19.14 -27.36 -8.14
N LEU A 369 20.14 -26.56 -8.48
CA LEU A 369 21.40 -27.05 -9.04
C LEU A 369 22.52 -26.96 -8.00
N SER A 370 23.44 -27.92 -8.01
CA SER A 370 24.54 -28.01 -7.05
C SER A 370 25.81 -28.57 -7.69
N ASN A 371 26.97 -28.13 -7.21
CA ASN A 371 28.28 -28.69 -7.60
C ASN A 371 28.57 -30.04 -6.91
N GLN A 372 27.77 -30.40 -5.90
CA GLN A 372 27.88 -31.62 -5.11
C GLN A 372 26.56 -32.39 -5.17
N LYS A 373 26.54 -33.67 -4.75
CA LYS A 373 25.32 -34.49 -4.62
C LYS A 373 24.45 -34.02 -3.43
N MET A 374 23.99 -32.76 -3.49
CA MET A 374 23.13 -32.12 -2.52
C MET A 374 22.00 -31.43 -3.28
N PHE A 375 20.78 -31.56 -2.78
CA PHE A 375 19.58 -31.12 -3.47
C PHE A 375 18.65 -30.42 -2.48
N SER A 376 17.96 -29.40 -2.96
CA SER A 376 16.81 -28.80 -2.28
C SER A 376 15.60 -28.86 -3.21
N SER A 377 14.42 -29.06 -2.63
CA SER A 377 13.17 -29.07 -3.38
C SER A 377 12.82 -27.70 -3.97
N PHE A 378 13.37 -26.62 -3.40
CA PHE A 378 13.18 -25.24 -3.87
C PHE A 378 14.48 -24.44 -3.67
N SER A 379 14.69 -23.42 -4.50
CA SER A 379 15.84 -22.53 -4.39
C SER A 379 15.51 -21.13 -4.90
N CYS A 380 16.30 -20.14 -4.46
CA CYS A 380 16.23 -18.78 -4.94
C CYS A 380 17.17 -18.58 -6.13
N GLN A 381 16.65 -18.09 -7.25
CA GLN A 381 17.42 -17.95 -8.50
C GLN A 381 17.20 -16.59 -9.12
N LYS A 382 18.24 -16.07 -9.78
CA LYS A 382 18.15 -14.81 -10.50
C LYS A 382 17.22 -14.96 -11.70
N PHE A 383 16.39 -13.95 -11.95
CA PHE A 383 15.54 -13.86 -13.13
C PHE A 383 15.54 -12.45 -13.71
N HIS A 384 15.20 -12.34 -14.98
CA HIS A 384 14.76 -11.09 -15.58
C HIS A 384 13.65 -11.39 -16.57
N CYS A 385 12.85 -10.37 -16.87
CA CYS A 385 11.80 -10.41 -17.87
C CYS A 385 12.24 -9.59 -19.07
N ASP A 386 12.09 -10.14 -20.27
CA ASP A 386 12.33 -9.39 -21.50
C ASP A 386 11.15 -8.47 -21.85
N VAL A 387 11.22 -7.83 -23.02
CA VAL A 387 10.20 -6.89 -23.50
C VAL A 387 8.86 -7.55 -23.84
N ASP A 388 8.84 -8.87 -24.00
CA ASP A 388 7.66 -9.67 -24.36
C ASP A 388 7.11 -10.47 -23.16
N ASP A 389 7.53 -10.09 -21.94
CA ASP A 389 7.22 -10.77 -20.68
C ASP A 389 7.72 -12.22 -20.57
N ASN A 390 8.72 -12.62 -21.37
CA ASN A 390 9.35 -13.93 -21.20
C ASN A 390 10.33 -13.89 -20.03
N MET A 391 10.22 -14.88 -19.15
CA MET A 391 11.12 -15.03 -18.01
C MET A 391 12.39 -15.76 -18.42
N ILE A 392 13.54 -15.17 -18.10
CA ILE A 392 14.85 -15.78 -18.24
C ILE A 392 15.44 -16.02 -16.84
N LEU A 393 15.52 -17.29 -16.44
CA LEU A 393 16.17 -17.69 -15.20
C LEU A 393 17.67 -17.87 -15.42
N THR A 394 18.47 -17.44 -14.45
CA THR A 394 19.93 -17.57 -14.43
C THR A 394 20.35 -18.34 -13.19
N VAL A 395 21.10 -19.43 -13.40
CA VAL A 395 21.56 -20.33 -12.35
C VAL A 395 23.05 -20.58 -12.54
N GLY A 396 23.88 -19.89 -11.76
CA GLY A 396 25.33 -19.90 -11.93
C GLY A 396 25.72 -19.34 -13.31
N LYS A 397 26.25 -20.21 -14.20
CA LYS A 397 26.61 -19.84 -15.58
C LYS A 397 25.57 -20.24 -16.62
N LEU A 398 24.51 -20.92 -16.21
CA LEU A 398 23.45 -21.37 -17.09
C LEU A 398 22.29 -20.38 -17.09
N SER A 399 21.58 -20.31 -18.20
CA SER A 399 20.31 -19.60 -18.31
C SER A 399 19.29 -20.43 -19.06
N VAL A 400 18.01 -20.21 -18.76
CA VAL A 400 16.87 -20.83 -19.44
C VAL A 400 15.80 -19.79 -19.71
N ASN A 401 15.24 -19.82 -20.93
CA ASN A 401 14.03 -19.08 -21.26
C ASN A 401 12.82 -19.96 -20.93
N CYS A 402 12.07 -19.56 -19.91
CA CYS A 402 10.92 -20.30 -19.40
C CYS A 402 9.68 -20.28 -20.32
N SER A 403 9.73 -19.52 -21.42
CA SER A 403 8.70 -19.57 -22.48
C SER A 403 8.99 -20.68 -23.50
N LEU A 404 10.21 -21.21 -23.53
CA LEU A 404 10.65 -22.23 -24.50
C LEU A 404 10.90 -23.59 -23.84
N PHE A 405 11.30 -23.60 -22.57
CA PHE A 405 11.68 -24.81 -21.86
C PHE A 405 11.10 -24.83 -20.44
N ASP A 406 10.58 -25.99 -20.03
CA ASP A 406 10.00 -26.15 -18.70
C ASP A 406 11.06 -26.38 -17.60
N LYS A 407 12.25 -26.84 -17.99
CA LYS A 407 13.29 -27.26 -17.05
C LYS A 407 14.67 -26.85 -17.52
N LEU A 408 15.52 -26.57 -16.53
CA LEU A 408 16.95 -26.41 -16.69
C LEU A 408 17.68 -27.55 -15.97
N GLN A 409 18.50 -28.26 -16.72
CA GLN A 409 19.47 -29.23 -16.23
C GLN A 409 20.79 -28.95 -16.94
N GLY A 410 21.90 -28.98 -16.20
CA GLY A 410 23.24 -28.81 -16.77
C GLY A 410 24.08 -30.04 -16.57
N ASP A 411 24.80 -30.48 -17.60
CA ASP A 411 25.64 -31.69 -17.57
C ASP A 411 26.73 -31.64 -16.48
N ALA A 412 27.16 -30.44 -16.10
CA ALA A 412 28.17 -30.19 -15.07
C ALA A 412 27.61 -30.09 -13.64
N TYR A 413 26.28 -30.11 -13.45
CA TYR A 413 25.63 -29.90 -12.16
C TYR A 413 24.72 -31.05 -11.78
N TYR A 414 24.61 -31.29 -10.47
CA TYR A 414 23.61 -32.20 -9.94
C TYR A 414 22.27 -31.48 -9.78
N GLY A 415 21.20 -32.10 -10.27
CA GLY A 415 19.82 -31.68 -10.04
C GLY A 415 19.16 -31.08 -11.26
N ASN A 416 17.98 -30.50 -11.06
CA ASN A 416 17.27 -29.73 -12.06
C ASN A 416 16.50 -28.60 -11.39
N ILE A 417 16.15 -27.60 -12.19
CA ILE A 417 15.24 -26.52 -11.83
C ILE A 417 14.07 -26.56 -12.81
N THR A 418 12.87 -26.33 -12.29
CA THR A 418 11.66 -26.21 -13.09
C THR A 418 11.24 -24.75 -13.15
N CYS A 419 10.96 -24.26 -14.35
CA CYS A 419 10.42 -22.93 -14.57
C CYS A 419 9.04 -22.80 -13.90
N PRO A 420 8.71 -21.65 -13.29
CA PRO A 420 7.38 -21.40 -12.77
C PRO A 420 6.34 -21.51 -13.89
N SER A 421 5.26 -22.27 -13.66
CA SER A 421 4.17 -22.44 -14.63
C SER A 421 3.42 -21.14 -14.94
N ASN A 422 3.51 -20.16 -14.04
CA ASN A 422 2.95 -18.82 -14.15
C ASN A 422 4.00 -17.75 -14.51
N SER A 423 5.14 -18.12 -15.12
CA SER A 423 6.27 -17.24 -15.44
C SER A 423 5.86 -15.93 -16.13
N LYS A 424 4.96 -15.99 -17.12
CA LYS A 424 4.43 -14.80 -17.83
C LYS A 424 3.63 -13.87 -16.91
N ILE A 425 2.78 -14.43 -16.05
CA ILE A 425 2.00 -13.66 -15.08
C ILE A 425 2.96 -12.97 -14.10
N ILE A 426 4.02 -13.65 -13.67
CA ILE A 426 5.03 -13.06 -12.78
C ILE A 426 5.70 -11.86 -13.46
N CYS A 427 6.13 -11.99 -14.72
CA CYS A 427 6.74 -10.88 -15.46
C CYS A 427 5.81 -9.67 -15.65
N GLN A 428 4.53 -9.93 -15.93
CA GLN A 428 3.50 -8.91 -16.07
C GLN A 428 3.17 -8.16 -14.77
N ASN A 429 3.48 -8.77 -13.62
CA ASN A 429 3.19 -8.22 -12.29
C ASN A 429 4.46 -8.03 -11.46
N ASP A 430 5.62 -7.93 -12.12
CA ASP A 430 6.86 -7.51 -11.48
C ASP A 430 6.71 -6.05 -11.04
N ASN A 431 6.75 -5.76 -9.75
CA ASN A 431 6.58 -4.39 -9.24
C ASN A 431 7.91 -3.75 -8.82
N TYR A 432 9.03 -4.47 -8.95
CA TYR A 432 10.29 -4.04 -8.35
C TYR A 432 10.92 -2.87 -9.12
N CYS A 433 11.32 -1.85 -8.37
CA CYS A 433 12.00 -0.70 -8.92
C CYS A 433 13.51 -0.95 -9.06
N PRO A 434 14.14 -0.38 -10.10
CA PRO A 434 15.59 -0.46 -10.26
C PRO A 434 16.30 0.06 -8.99
N ASN A 435 17.27 -0.73 -8.50
CA ASN A 435 18.09 -0.44 -7.31
C ASN A 435 17.30 -0.03 -6.05
N HIS A 436 16.01 -0.39 -5.94
CA HIS A 436 15.12 0.05 -4.85
C HIS A 436 15.11 1.56 -4.62
N CYS A 437 15.13 2.32 -5.72
CA CYS A 437 15.18 3.78 -5.64
C CYS A 437 16.38 4.30 -4.83
N ASN A 438 17.48 3.52 -4.74
CA ASN A 438 18.68 3.81 -3.98
C ASN A 438 18.40 4.27 -2.52
N GLU A 439 17.35 3.74 -1.89
CA GLU A 439 16.87 4.15 -0.55
C GLU A 439 16.47 5.63 -0.45
N LYS A 440 16.29 6.31 -1.58
CA LYS A 440 16.00 7.75 -1.73
C LYS A 440 14.64 8.00 -2.37
N GLY A 441 13.72 7.04 -2.22
CA GLY A 441 12.38 7.15 -2.79
C GLY A 441 11.49 5.96 -2.51
N VAL A 442 10.21 6.14 -2.84
CA VAL A 442 9.17 5.12 -2.69
C VAL A 442 9.00 4.37 -3.99
N CYS A 443 9.09 3.04 -3.93
CA CYS A 443 8.86 2.18 -5.08
C CYS A 443 7.37 1.85 -5.24
N VAL A 444 6.81 2.17 -6.39
CA VAL A 444 5.44 1.82 -6.79
C VAL A 444 5.44 1.42 -8.27
N ASN A 445 5.13 0.16 -8.56
CA ASN A 445 4.98 -0.38 -9.92
C ASN A 445 6.14 -0.03 -10.86
N LYS A 446 7.37 -0.44 -10.48
CA LYS A 446 8.63 -0.16 -11.20
C LYS A 446 9.03 1.32 -11.31
N GLU A 447 8.24 2.26 -10.77
CA GLU A 447 8.54 3.69 -10.76
C GLU A 447 9.00 4.15 -9.37
N CYS A 448 10.06 4.94 -9.34
CA CYS A 448 10.56 5.55 -8.11
C CYS A 448 10.02 6.96 -7.93
N ILE A 449 9.39 7.20 -6.77
CA ILE A 449 8.99 8.53 -6.30
C ILE A 449 10.12 9.07 -5.42
N CYS A 450 10.99 9.88 -6.01
CA CYS A 450 12.23 10.32 -5.35
C CYS A 450 12.04 11.43 -4.32
N THR A 451 12.81 11.34 -3.23
CA THR A 451 12.93 12.38 -2.20
C THR A 451 13.50 13.68 -2.76
N HIS A 452 13.30 14.78 -2.02
CA HIS A 452 14.00 16.03 -2.26
C HIS A 452 15.51 15.85 -2.43
N GLY A 453 16.08 16.49 -3.46
CA GLY A 453 17.49 16.39 -3.81
C GLY A 453 17.86 15.25 -4.77
N TYR A 454 16.94 14.35 -5.13
CA TYR A 454 17.24 13.18 -5.96
C TYR A 454 16.25 12.96 -7.11
N SER A 455 16.70 12.54 -8.29
CA SER A 455 15.87 12.21 -9.45
C SER A 455 16.45 11.02 -10.23
N GLY A 456 15.92 10.75 -11.42
CA GLY A 456 16.30 9.62 -12.24
C GLY A 456 15.42 8.41 -11.99
N LYS A 457 15.53 7.41 -12.86
CA LYS A 457 14.71 6.19 -12.84
C LYS A 457 14.79 5.43 -11.50
N ASP A 458 15.90 5.56 -10.79
CA ASP A 458 16.18 4.90 -9.51
C ASP A 458 16.61 5.89 -8.40
N CYS A 459 16.38 7.19 -8.54
CA CYS A 459 16.78 8.23 -7.56
C CYS A 459 18.30 8.33 -7.29
N SER A 460 19.15 7.88 -8.20
CA SER A 460 20.62 8.00 -8.06
C SER A 460 21.17 9.38 -8.46
N ILE A 461 20.40 10.19 -9.19
CA ILE A 461 20.86 11.47 -9.75
C ILE A 461 20.59 12.59 -8.75
N ASN A 462 21.59 13.42 -8.45
CA ASN A 462 21.37 14.62 -7.63
C ASN A 462 20.57 15.66 -8.41
N CYS A 463 19.52 16.20 -7.81
CA CYS A 463 18.61 17.16 -8.44
C CYS A 463 18.39 18.39 -7.55
N ASN A 464 18.97 19.52 -7.96
CA ASN A 464 18.77 20.82 -7.31
C ASN A 464 17.56 21.60 -7.87
N GLY A 465 16.92 21.08 -8.93
CA GLY A 465 15.74 21.65 -9.59
C GLY A 465 14.44 20.98 -9.18
N TYR A 466 13.40 21.15 -10.00
CA TYR A 466 12.10 20.51 -9.84
C TYR A 466 12.11 19.08 -10.36
N ARG A 467 11.60 18.15 -9.56
CA ARG A 467 11.43 16.76 -9.96
C ARG A 467 10.10 16.58 -10.66
N TYR A 468 10.12 15.95 -11.84
CA TYR A 468 8.92 15.49 -12.53
C TYR A 468 9.22 14.15 -13.21
N LYS A 469 8.50 13.09 -12.83
CA LYS A 469 8.81 11.72 -13.24
C LYS A 469 10.28 11.38 -12.93
N ASP A 470 11.05 10.91 -13.90
CA ASP A 470 12.47 10.59 -13.76
C ASP A 470 13.40 11.78 -14.07
N GLN A 471 12.85 12.97 -14.34
CA GLN A 471 13.62 14.15 -14.79
C GLN A 471 13.88 15.16 -13.66
N CYS A 472 15.04 15.82 -13.75
CA CYS A 472 15.35 17.02 -12.99
C CYS A 472 15.24 18.24 -13.90
N LEU A 473 14.32 19.14 -13.59
CA LEU A 473 13.95 20.29 -14.42
C LEU A 473 14.35 21.60 -13.74
N GLU A 474 14.71 22.62 -14.52
CA GLU A 474 14.92 23.97 -13.96
C GLU A 474 13.61 24.64 -13.53
N LYS A 475 12.50 24.30 -14.19
CA LYS A 475 11.15 24.79 -13.89
C LYS A 475 10.12 23.71 -14.21
N CYS A 476 8.99 23.73 -13.50
CA CYS A 476 7.87 22.85 -13.87
C CYS A 476 7.30 23.22 -15.25
N PRO A 477 6.86 22.23 -16.05
CA PRO A 477 6.17 22.51 -17.30
C PRO A 477 4.85 23.27 -17.04
N GLN A 478 4.34 23.97 -18.05
CA GLN A 478 3.11 24.75 -17.94
C GLN A 478 1.91 23.86 -17.58
N ASN A 479 0.97 24.40 -16.79
CA ASN A 479 -0.25 23.74 -16.30
C ASN A 479 -0.06 22.62 -15.27
N LEU A 480 1.18 22.32 -14.87
CA LEU A 480 1.44 21.50 -13.69
C LEU A 480 1.40 22.35 -12.42
N TYR A 481 1.03 21.72 -11.31
CA TYR A 481 1.20 22.32 -10.00
C TYR A 481 2.67 22.32 -9.61
N THR A 482 3.16 23.47 -9.16
CA THR A 482 4.54 23.64 -8.71
C THR A 482 4.57 23.72 -7.20
N TYR A 483 5.37 22.87 -6.58
CA TYR A 483 5.62 22.92 -5.15
C TYR A 483 7.05 23.38 -4.88
N GLU A 484 7.16 24.62 -4.43
CA GLU A 484 8.45 25.31 -4.29
C GLU A 484 9.35 24.72 -3.20
N GLN A 485 8.80 24.46 -2.00
CA GLN A 485 9.60 24.08 -0.83
C GLN A 485 10.35 22.75 -1.04
N ILE A 486 9.75 21.78 -1.74
CA ILE A 486 10.40 20.51 -2.09
C ILE A 486 10.80 20.41 -3.56
N LYS A 487 10.66 21.48 -4.35
CA LYS A 487 10.94 21.51 -5.79
C LYS A 487 10.37 20.29 -6.52
N TYR A 488 9.06 20.20 -6.61
CA TYR A 488 8.35 19.06 -7.20
C TYR A 488 7.18 19.53 -8.08
N CYS A 489 6.90 18.80 -9.16
CA CYS A 489 5.79 19.07 -10.07
C CYS A 489 4.72 17.97 -10.02
N VAL A 490 3.45 18.34 -9.91
CA VAL A 490 2.31 17.39 -9.98
C VAL A 490 1.57 17.59 -11.30
N GLY A 491 1.45 16.53 -12.10
CA GLY A 491 0.77 16.54 -13.39
C GLY A 491 -0.73 16.36 -13.29
N CYS A 492 -1.33 15.83 -14.36
CA CYS A 492 -2.78 15.61 -14.44
C CYS A 492 -3.31 14.76 -13.29
N PRO A 493 -4.58 14.98 -12.87
CA PRO A 493 -5.20 14.18 -11.83
C PRO A 493 -5.27 12.70 -12.24
N GLY A 494 -5.52 11.84 -11.26
CA GLY A 494 -5.47 10.39 -11.46
C GLY A 494 -6.42 9.88 -12.55
N ASN A 495 -5.94 8.91 -13.34
CA ASN A 495 -6.69 8.25 -14.42
C ASN A 495 -7.15 9.22 -15.54
N CYS A 496 -6.40 10.31 -15.73
CA CYS A 496 -6.70 11.36 -16.68
C CYS A 496 -5.70 11.34 -17.84
N LYS A 497 -6.23 11.19 -19.06
CA LYS A 497 -5.46 11.19 -20.31
C LYS A 497 -5.07 12.61 -20.73
N GLU A 498 -6.00 13.56 -20.59
CA GLU A 498 -5.78 14.98 -20.89
C GLU A 498 -6.44 15.86 -19.83
N CYS A 499 -5.73 16.89 -19.36
CA CYS A 499 -6.21 17.80 -18.32
C CYS A 499 -5.90 19.26 -18.65
N SER A 500 -6.69 20.18 -18.11
CA SER A 500 -6.39 21.61 -18.16
C SER A 500 -5.48 22.07 -17.01
N SER A 501 -5.48 21.34 -15.89
CA SER A 501 -4.68 21.57 -14.70
C SER A 501 -4.53 20.29 -13.88
N PHE A 502 -3.66 20.30 -12.88
CA PHE A 502 -3.43 19.18 -11.95
C PHE A 502 -4.68 18.69 -11.20
N ASN A 503 -5.74 19.49 -11.15
CA ASN A 503 -6.99 19.21 -10.45
C ASN A 503 -8.24 19.34 -11.34
N ASN A 504 -8.06 19.38 -12.67
CA ASN A 504 -9.19 19.40 -13.61
C ASN A 504 -8.87 18.61 -14.88
N CYS A 505 -9.43 17.40 -14.94
CA CYS A 505 -9.39 16.52 -16.10
C CYS A 505 -10.39 16.94 -17.17
N THR A 506 -10.00 16.79 -18.44
CA THR A 506 -10.87 17.01 -19.60
C THR A 506 -11.16 15.73 -20.37
N LEU A 507 -10.27 14.73 -20.29
CA LEU A 507 -10.45 13.41 -20.91
C LEU A 507 -9.89 12.30 -20.02
N CYS A 508 -10.72 11.34 -19.65
CA CYS A 508 -10.33 10.20 -18.83
C CYS A 508 -9.67 9.07 -19.62
N ASP A 509 -8.88 8.24 -18.92
CA ASP A 509 -8.42 6.96 -19.42
C ASP A 509 -9.58 5.98 -19.65
N ASP A 510 -9.33 4.91 -20.40
CA ASP A 510 -10.32 3.86 -20.68
C ASP A 510 -10.87 3.24 -19.37
N ASN A 511 -12.18 2.99 -19.34
CA ASN A 511 -12.95 2.50 -18.18
C ASN A 511 -13.22 3.53 -17.06
N TYR A 512 -12.83 4.79 -17.25
CA TYR A 512 -13.16 5.87 -16.33
C TYR A 512 -14.14 6.86 -16.95
N LYS A 513 -14.94 7.51 -16.11
CA LYS A 513 -15.85 8.60 -16.52
C LYS A 513 -15.51 9.88 -15.79
N LEU A 514 -15.66 11.00 -16.50
CA LEU A 514 -15.45 12.32 -15.96
C LEU A 514 -16.58 12.67 -14.99
N VAL A 515 -16.23 12.94 -13.73
CA VAL A 515 -17.13 13.34 -12.65
C VAL A 515 -16.48 14.53 -11.94
N SER A 516 -17.09 15.71 -12.05
CA SER A 516 -16.64 16.92 -11.35
C SER A 516 -15.16 17.27 -11.55
N GLY A 517 -14.62 17.10 -12.77
CA GLY A 517 -13.21 17.37 -13.09
C GLY A 517 -12.23 16.24 -12.74
N PHE A 518 -12.71 15.07 -12.29
CA PHE A 518 -11.90 13.90 -11.97
C PHE A 518 -12.41 12.65 -12.68
N CYS A 519 -11.57 11.62 -12.76
CA CYS A 519 -11.91 10.37 -13.45
C CYS A 519 -12.24 9.27 -12.45
N ASP A 520 -13.54 8.95 -12.37
CA ASP A 520 -14.06 7.90 -11.50
C ASP A 520 -14.12 6.57 -12.26
N PHE A 521 -13.70 5.50 -11.60
CA PHE A 521 -13.76 4.16 -12.19
C PHE A 521 -15.20 3.76 -12.47
N THR A 522 -15.48 3.23 -13.66
CA THR A 522 -16.81 2.75 -14.00
C THR A 522 -16.78 1.32 -14.51
N TYR A 523 -17.53 0.47 -13.82
CA TYR A 523 -17.87 -0.86 -14.31
C TYR A 523 -19.01 -0.72 -15.33
N SER A 524 -18.70 -0.21 -16.53
CA SER A 524 -19.67 -0.01 -17.61
C SER A 524 -19.24 -0.85 -18.82
N SER A 525 -19.92 -2.00 -18.98
CA SER A 525 -20.19 -2.66 -20.27
C SER A 525 -19.08 -3.43 -21.01
N ILE A 526 -18.16 -4.12 -20.32
CA ILE A 526 -17.49 -5.29 -20.95
C ILE A 526 -18.51 -6.39 -21.28
N LEU A 527 -19.68 -6.41 -20.61
CA LEU A 527 -20.80 -7.26 -21.06
C LEU A 527 -21.22 -6.95 -22.51
N THR A 528 -21.19 -5.70 -22.98
CA THR A 528 -21.63 -5.43 -24.36
C THR A 528 -20.62 -5.87 -25.42
N LEU A 529 -19.31 -5.75 -25.16
CA LEU A 529 -18.28 -6.22 -26.09
C LEU A 529 -18.17 -7.75 -26.09
N VAL A 530 -18.29 -8.41 -24.94
CA VAL A 530 -18.32 -9.88 -24.88
C VAL A 530 -19.61 -10.44 -25.48
N ILE A 531 -20.76 -9.78 -25.27
CA ILE A 531 -22.02 -10.15 -25.92
C ILE A 531 -21.93 -9.91 -27.43
N LEU A 532 -21.40 -8.78 -27.92
CA LEU A 532 -21.20 -8.54 -29.36
C LEU A 532 -20.22 -9.54 -29.98
N TYR A 533 -19.14 -9.92 -29.28
CA TYR A 533 -18.18 -10.89 -29.79
C TYR A 533 -18.76 -12.31 -29.82
N LEU A 534 -19.61 -12.68 -28.85
CA LEU A 534 -20.35 -13.95 -28.84
C LEU A 534 -21.48 -13.98 -29.88
N PHE A 535 -22.12 -12.84 -30.19
CA PHE A 535 -23.11 -12.72 -31.26
C PHE A 535 -22.51 -12.67 -32.67
N LEU A 536 -21.21 -12.32 -32.81
CA LEU A 536 -20.48 -12.36 -34.08
C LEU A 536 -19.81 -13.72 -34.35
N LEU A 537 -19.77 -14.60 -33.34
CA LEU A 537 -19.23 -15.97 -33.43
C LEU A 537 -20.32 -17.06 -33.47
N GLN A 538 -21.60 -16.68 -33.41
CA GLN A 538 -22.76 -17.50 -33.79
C GLN A 538 -23.22 -17.08 -35.18
#